data_AF-A0A0G1FZG5-F1
#
_entry.id   AF-A0A0G1FZG5-F1
#
_cell.length_a   1.000
_cell.length_b   1.000
_cell.length_c   1.000
_cell.angle_alpha   90.00
_cell.angle_beta   90.00
_cell.angle_gamma   90.00
#
_symmetry.space_group_name_H-M   'P 1'
#
loop_
_entity.id
_entity.type
_entity.pdbx_description
1 polymer ?
#
loop_
_entity_poly.entity_id
_entity_poly.type
_entity_poly.pdbx_seq_one_letter_code
_entity_poly.pdbx_strand_id
1 'polypeptide(L)'
;MQSKNKIFIGALAVVVAAVLWSLDGTFLRPRLASVSPTLVVFLEHSLGFIILLPFLFFYKAELKKITRKQWTAIFWVALFGGALGTTFFTKALFLTGFVDISVVILLQKFQPIFAIILSAIILRERFPAKFYIYALLALIGGYFVTFKDPGSINFGNTTVLMAVFALLAAFSWGSSTVFGKYSLKNINYGLLAALRFGFTVIIMLIPAIRYFSTLPSVESGVWKTLIIIVFTSGAAAMYLYYYGLKKIPASLATLCELAWPVSAIIFDYFFNHNTLSATQIAGAVILIVAVAVATRSNKTKIISGAVLAGSGQGEKTGARTANLDIALAQNLAKGLYSCKVDLGNTSYRGLLYYGFNSLTGKDCLEAHLLQFDGDLYGRSITVSTERYLRFPKKFKSVEKLSEQIKKDLAQSHNE
;
A
#
# COMPACT_ATOMS: atom_id res chain seq x y z
N MET A 1 22.01 -6.89 1.23
CA MET A 1 21.24 -7.80 0.32
C MET A 1 19.86 -8.17 0.88
N GLN A 2 19.71 -8.38 2.20
CA GLN A 2 18.45 -8.83 2.84
C GLN A 2 17.23 -7.89 2.69
N SER A 3 17.39 -6.55 2.63
CA SER A 3 16.24 -5.63 2.49
C SER A 3 15.62 -5.63 1.09
N LYS A 4 16.44 -5.86 0.05
CA LYS A 4 16.00 -5.89 -1.36
C LYS A 4 15.00 -7.01 -1.61
N ASN A 5 15.25 -8.19 -1.02
CA ASN A 5 14.33 -9.32 -1.11
C ASN A 5 13.02 -9.04 -0.38
N LYS A 6 13.03 -8.34 0.76
CA LYS A 6 11.82 -8.08 1.55
C LYS A 6 10.78 -7.22 0.82
N ILE A 7 11.19 -6.13 0.15
CA ILE A 7 10.25 -5.27 -0.61
C ILE A 7 9.68 -6.02 -1.81
N PHE A 8 10.54 -6.71 -2.58
CA PHE A 8 10.09 -7.46 -3.75
C PHE A 8 9.14 -8.60 -3.37
N ILE A 9 9.49 -9.40 -2.36
CA ILE A 9 8.63 -10.47 -1.82
C ILE A 9 7.32 -9.88 -1.29
N GLY A 10 7.37 -8.72 -0.63
CA GLY A 10 6.18 -8.04 -0.13
C GLY A 10 5.24 -7.58 -1.26
N ALA A 11 5.79 -6.95 -2.29
CA ALA A 11 5.04 -6.53 -3.48
C ALA A 11 4.45 -7.74 -4.22
N LEU A 12 5.24 -8.80 -4.40
CA LEU A 12 4.78 -10.04 -5.04
C LEU A 12 3.62 -10.68 -4.27
N ALA A 13 3.69 -10.72 -2.94
CA ALA A 13 2.59 -11.26 -2.13
C ALA A 13 1.28 -10.45 -2.28
N VAL A 14 1.37 -9.12 -2.38
CA VAL A 14 0.19 -8.27 -2.67
C VAL A 14 -0.33 -8.51 -4.09
N VAL A 15 0.56 -8.64 -5.08
CA VAL A 15 0.16 -8.98 -6.47
C VAL A 15 -0.55 -10.33 -6.49
N VAL A 16 -0.03 -11.36 -5.83
CA VAL A 16 -0.69 -12.68 -5.75
C VAL A 16 -2.06 -12.58 -5.09
N ALA A 17 -2.20 -11.82 -4.00
CA ALA A 17 -3.50 -11.58 -3.37
C ALA A 17 -4.48 -10.89 -4.34
N ALA A 18 -4.02 -9.90 -5.10
CA ALA A 18 -4.83 -9.20 -6.10
C ALA A 18 -5.27 -10.11 -7.26
N VAL A 19 -4.40 -11.02 -7.71
CA VAL A 19 -4.75 -12.05 -8.70
C VAL A 19 -5.83 -12.99 -8.16
N LEU A 20 -5.75 -13.40 -6.89
CA LEU A 20 -6.77 -14.22 -6.25
C LEU A 20 -8.12 -13.50 -6.15
N TRP A 21 -8.13 -12.19 -5.83
CA TRP A 21 -9.36 -11.38 -5.88
C TRP A 21 -9.96 -11.26 -7.28
N SER A 22 -9.15 -11.39 -8.33
CA SER A 22 -9.65 -11.40 -9.70
C SER A 22 -10.43 -12.67 -10.00
N LEU A 23 -10.01 -13.82 -9.48
CA LEU A 23 -10.77 -15.06 -9.63
C LEU A 23 -12.16 -14.95 -8.99
N ASP A 24 -12.26 -14.27 -7.85
CA ASP A 24 -13.53 -14.07 -7.17
C ASP A 24 -14.51 -13.22 -7.97
N GLY A 25 -14.10 -12.00 -8.33
CA GLY A 25 -14.94 -11.09 -9.08
C GLY A 25 -15.38 -11.64 -10.44
N THR A 26 -14.49 -12.38 -11.12
CA THR A 26 -14.75 -12.88 -12.48
C THR A 26 -15.55 -14.20 -12.48
N PHE A 27 -15.30 -15.14 -11.56
CA PHE A 27 -15.84 -16.51 -11.67
C PHE A 27 -16.64 -17.00 -10.47
N LEU A 28 -16.29 -16.60 -9.25
CA LEU A 28 -16.88 -17.18 -8.03
C LEU A 28 -18.09 -16.37 -7.56
N ARG A 29 -17.96 -15.04 -7.47
CA ARG A 29 -19.00 -14.15 -6.96
C ARG A 29 -20.29 -14.18 -7.78
N PRO A 30 -20.29 -14.29 -9.13
CA PRO A 30 -21.53 -14.47 -9.90
C PRO A 30 -22.35 -15.71 -9.50
N ARG A 31 -21.69 -16.78 -9.03
CA ARG A 31 -22.36 -18.01 -8.57
C ARG A 31 -23.09 -17.84 -7.23
N LEU A 32 -22.93 -16.68 -6.58
CA LEU A 32 -23.58 -16.34 -5.32
C LEU A 32 -24.79 -15.41 -5.53
N ALA A 33 -25.18 -15.12 -6.78
CA ALA A 33 -26.22 -14.14 -7.10
C ALA A 33 -27.61 -14.48 -6.52
N SER A 34 -27.89 -15.75 -6.22
CA SER A 34 -29.13 -16.20 -5.57
C SER A 34 -29.19 -15.85 -4.08
N VAL A 35 -28.09 -15.41 -3.48
CA VAL A 35 -28.00 -15.08 -2.04
C VAL A 35 -27.83 -13.58 -1.85
N SER A 36 -28.50 -13.03 -0.84
CA SER A 36 -28.36 -11.62 -0.47
C SER A 36 -26.89 -11.24 -0.24
N PRO A 37 -26.39 -10.12 -0.80
CA PRO A 37 -25.04 -9.61 -0.56
C PRO A 37 -24.63 -9.55 0.91
N THR A 38 -25.56 -9.13 1.76
CA THR A 38 -25.32 -9.03 3.20
C THR A 38 -25.04 -10.40 3.82
N LEU A 39 -25.80 -11.42 3.41
CA LEU A 39 -25.62 -12.79 3.90
C LEU A 39 -24.33 -13.41 3.33
N VAL A 40 -24.01 -13.17 2.05
CA VAL A 40 -22.73 -13.61 1.44
C VAL A 40 -21.54 -13.08 2.23
N VAL A 41 -21.50 -11.76 2.48
CA VAL A 41 -20.39 -11.13 3.23
C VAL A 41 -20.29 -11.72 4.63
N PHE A 42 -21.41 -11.91 5.32
CA PHE A 42 -21.43 -12.53 6.65
C PHE A 42 -20.89 -13.97 6.64
N LEU A 43 -21.36 -14.82 5.71
CA LEU A 43 -20.94 -16.22 5.62
C LEU A 43 -19.46 -16.35 5.23
N GLU A 44 -19.02 -15.59 4.22
CA GLU A 44 -17.62 -15.58 3.76
C GLU A 44 -16.66 -15.20 4.89
N HIS A 45 -16.97 -14.14 5.64
CA HIS A 45 -16.14 -13.71 6.77
C HIS A 45 -16.26 -14.64 7.97
N SER A 46 -17.40 -15.30 8.18
CA SER A 46 -17.56 -16.31 9.24
C SER A 46 -16.69 -17.53 8.98
N LEU A 47 -16.77 -18.09 7.77
CA LEU A 47 -15.94 -19.23 7.37
C LEU A 47 -14.46 -18.85 7.36
N GLY A 48 -14.11 -17.67 6.84
CA GLY A 48 -12.74 -17.17 6.88
C GLY A 48 -12.21 -16.96 8.30
N PHE A 49 -13.05 -16.48 9.22
CA PHE A 49 -12.69 -16.33 10.62
C PHE A 49 -12.39 -17.67 11.28
N ILE A 50 -13.19 -18.71 11.00
CA ILE A 50 -12.94 -20.08 11.49
C ILE A 50 -11.55 -20.56 11.06
N ILE A 51 -11.18 -20.38 9.78
CA ILE A 51 -9.86 -20.76 9.27
C ILE A 51 -8.72 -19.96 9.92
N LEU A 52 -8.96 -18.68 10.23
CA LEU A 52 -7.95 -17.79 10.81
C LEU A 52 -7.91 -17.83 12.35
N LEU A 53 -8.86 -18.50 13.00
CA LEU A 53 -8.98 -18.58 14.45
C LEU A 53 -7.69 -19.07 15.15
N PRO A 54 -6.93 -20.06 14.62
CA PRO A 54 -5.67 -20.49 15.24
C PRO A 54 -4.67 -19.36 15.48
N PHE A 55 -4.67 -18.30 14.65
CA PHE A 55 -3.77 -17.16 14.81
C PHE A 55 -4.05 -16.35 16.09
N LEU A 56 -5.28 -16.34 16.61
CA LEU A 56 -5.58 -15.70 17.90
C LEU A 56 -4.89 -16.41 19.06
N PHE A 57 -4.79 -17.74 18.98
CA PHE A 57 -4.16 -18.56 20.00
C PHE A 57 -2.63 -18.53 19.89
N PHE A 58 -2.08 -18.74 18.69
CA PHE A 58 -0.64 -18.72 18.47
C PHE A 58 0.00 -17.38 18.79
N TYR A 59 -0.71 -16.28 18.56
CA TYR A 59 -0.22 -14.92 18.80
C TYR A 59 -0.88 -14.24 20.00
N LYS A 60 -1.39 -15.00 20.98
CA LYS A 60 -2.02 -14.48 22.21
C LYS A 60 -1.13 -13.49 22.98
N ALA A 61 0.19 -13.69 22.96
CA ALA A 61 1.13 -12.77 23.59
C ALA A 61 1.19 -11.40 22.89
N GLU A 62 1.08 -11.36 21.55
CA GLU A 62 1.01 -10.13 20.77
C GLU A 62 -0.36 -9.45 20.93
N LEU A 63 -1.44 -10.24 21.01
CA LEU A 63 -2.81 -9.75 21.25
C LEU A 63 -2.91 -8.89 22.52
N LYS A 64 -2.22 -9.28 23.59
CA LYS A 64 -2.15 -8.52 24.85
C LYS A 64 -1.39 -7.19 24.74
N LYS A 65 -0.52 -7.04 23.72
CA LYS A 65 0.31 -5.85 23.51
C LYS A 65 -0.35 -4.84 22.55
N ILE A 66 -1.52 -5.15 22.02
CA ILE A 66 -2.25 -4.24 21.12
C ILE A 66 -2.69 -3.00 21.89
N THR A 67 -2.21 -1.84 21.47
CA THR A 67 -2.56 -0.56 22.08
C THR A 67 -3.99 -0.14 21.72
N ARG A 68 -4.60 0.77 22.51
CA ARG A 68 -5.94 1.32 22.20
C ARG A 68 -6.03 1.92 20.79
N LYS A 69 -4.97 2.60 20.33
CA LYS A 69 -4.89 3.17 18.97
C LYS A 69 -4.85 2.09 17.89
N GLN A 70 -4.19 0.97 18.15
CA GLN A 70 -4.20 -0.17 17.24
C GLN A 70 -5.57 -0.87 17.23
N TRP A 71 -6.23 -1.03 18.39
CA TRP A 71 -7.61 -1.55 18.42
C TRP A 71 -8.57 -0.70 17.58
N THR A 72 -8.49 0.63 17.68
CA THR A 72 -9.30 1.52 16.82
C THR A 72 -8.97 1.35 15.34
N ALA A 73 -7.69 1.17 14.99
CA ALA A 73 -7.27 0.93 13.61
C ALA A 73 -7.73 -0.45 13.08
N ILE A 74 -7.70 -1.49 13.91
CA ILE A 74 -8.17 -2.83 13.57
C ILE A 74 -9.69 -2.83 13.37
N PHE A 75 -10.43 -2.15 14.25
CA PHE A 75 -11.87 -1.97 14.07
C PHE A 75 -12.17 -1.21 12.78
N TRP A 76 -11.43 -0.14 12.47
CA TRP A 76 -11.56 0.59 11.19
C TRP A 76 -11.35 -0.33 9.99
N VAL A 77 -10.32 -1.18 10.05
CA VAL A 77 -10.02 -2.18 9.01
C VAL A 77 -11.18 -3.18 8.85
N ALA A 78 -11.79 -3.64 9.93
CA ALA A 78 -12.95 -4.53 9.87
C ALA A 78 -14.21 -3.84 9.32
N LEU A 79 -14.44 -2.60 9.73
CA LEU A 79 -15.58 -1.80 9.31
C LEU A 79 -15.49 -1.39 7.84
N PHE A 80 -14.41 -0.72 7.44
CA PHE A 80 -14.25 -0.23 6.07
C PHE A 80 -13.73 -1.30 5.13
N GLY A 81 -12.74 -2.10 5.55
CA GLY A 81 -12.17 -3.14 4.70
C GLY A 81 -13.07 -4.36 4.51
N GLY A 82 -13.71 -4.83 5.58
CA GLY A 82 -14.55 -6.05 5.55
C GLY A 82 -16.02 -5.78 5.29
N ALA A 83 -16.66 -4.91 6.08
CA ALA A 83 -18.11 -4.72 6.03
C ALA A 83 -18.55 -3.70 4.96
N LEU A 84 -18.23 -2.42 5.14
CA LEU A 84 -18.72 -1.32 4.31
C LEU A 84 -18.15 -1.35 2.90
N GLY A 85 -16.83 -1.54 2.72
CA GLY A 85 -16.20 -1.59 1.40
C GLY A 85 -16.81 -2.67 0.51
N THR A 86 -16.93 -3.89 1.04
CA THR A 86 -17.55 -5.02 0.33
C THR A 86 -19.04 -4.77 0.06
N THR A 87 -19.76 -4.19 1.01
CA THR A 87 -21.19 -3.86 0.84
C THR A 87 -21.41 -2.78 -0.22
N PHE A 88 -20.63 -1.70 -0.19
CA PHE A 88 -20.71 -0.61 -1.18
C PHE A 88 -20.33 -1.10 -2.58
N PHE A 89 -19.26 -1.89 -2.70
CA PHE A 89 -18.88 -2.48 -3.98
C PHE A 89 -19.97 -3.39 -4.54
N THR A 90 -20.49 -4.30 -3.72
CA THR A 90 -21.55 -5.22 -4.14
C THR A 90 -22.83 -4.46 -4.50
N LYS A 91 -23.19 -3.43 -3.72
CA LYS A 91 -24.35 -2.58 -4.03
C LYS A 91 -24.17 -1.84 -5.35
N ALA A 92 -22.97 -1.30 -5.63
CA ALA A 92 -22.67 -0.65 -6.89
C ALA A 92 -22.83 -1.62 -8.08
N LEU A 93 -22.30 -2.84 -7.98
CA LEU A 93 -22.48 -3.87 -9.02
C LEU A 93 -23.95 -4.23 -9.23
N PHE A 94 -24.73 -4.43 -8.16
CA PHE A 94 -26.15 -4.75 -8.25
C PHE A 94 -26.96 -3.64 -8.94
N LEU A 95 -26.62 -2.36 -8.69
CA LEU A 95 -27.26 -1.22 -9.35
C LEU A 95 -27.00 -1.17 -10.87
N THR A 96 -25.99 -1.88 -11.38
CA THR A 96 -25.75 -2.02 -12.83
C THR A 96 -26.57 -3.13 -13.49
N GLY A 97 -27.26 -3.96 -12.70
CA GLY A 97 -27.84 -5.21 -13.20
C GLY A 97 -26.80 -6.20 -13.75
N PHE A 98 -25.52 -6.00 -13.45
CA PHE A 98 -24.36 -6.74 -13.98
C PHE A 98 -24.12 -6.62 -15.49
N VAL A 99 -24.68 -5.60 -16.16
CA VAL A 99 -24.48 -5.38 -17.60
C VAL A 99 -23.24 -4.52 -17.86
N ASP A 100 -23.17 -3.34 -17.23
CA ASP A 100 -22.09 -2.35 -17.46
C ASP A 100 -21.20 -2.15 -16.22
N ILE A 101 -20.63 -3.23 -15.68
CA ILE A 101 -19.82 -3.17 -14.43
C ILE A 101 -18.48 -2.43 -14.59
N SER A 102 -18.04 -2.17 -15.83
CA SER A 102 -16.75 -1.53 -16.15
C SER A 102 -16.58 -0.15 -15.50
N VAL A 103 -17.66 0.64 -15.36
CA VAL A 103 -17.61 1.95 -14.71
C VAL A 103 -17.37 1.80 -13.19
N VAL A 104 -18.04 0.85 -12.54
CA VAL A 104 -17.82 0.53 -11.11
C VAL A 104 -16.36 0.11 -10.90
N ILE A 105 -15.86 -0.77 -11.77
CA ILE A 105 -14.49 -1.27 -11.76
C ILE A 105 -13.48 -0.13 -11.97
N LEU A 106 -13.75 0.80 -12.88
CA LEU A 106 -12.91 1.98 -13.09
C LEU A 106 -12.85 2.83 -11.83
N LEU A 107 -14.00 3.13 -11.23
CA LEU A 107 -14.06 3.97 -10.03
C LEU A 107 -13.34 3.34 -8.83
N GLN A 108 -13.28 2.01 -8.74
CA GLN A 108 -12.43 1.32 -7.75
C GLN A 108 -10.93 1.63 -7.92
N LYS A 109 -10.47 1.92 -9.14
CA LYS A 109 -9.06 2.20 -9.38
C LYS A 109 -8.58 3.49 -8.74
N PHE A 110 -9.47 4.33 -8.23
CA PHE A 110 -9.10 5.52 -7.45
C PHE A 110 -8.65 5.18 -6.03
N GLN A 111 -8.77 3.92 -5.57
CA GLN A 111 -8.29 3.46 -4.27
C GLN A 111 -6.86 3.92 -3.91
N PRO A 112 -5.85 3.85 -4.80
CA PRO A 112 -4.49 4.29 -4.48
C PRO A 112 -4.40 5.77 -4.16
N ILE A 113 -5.27 6.63 -4.70
CA ILE A 113 -5.28 8.06 -4.39
C ILE A 113 -5.63 8.27 -2.91
N PHE A 114 -6.70 7.63 -2.44
CA PHE A 114 -7.11 7.69 -1.04
C PHE A 114 -6.03 7.13 -0.11
N ALA A 115 -5.41 6.01 -0.48
CA ALA A 115 -4.34 5.40 0.31
C ALA A 115 -3.07 6.26 0.35
N ILE A 116 -2.66 6.86 -0.77
CA ILE A 116 -1.49 7.76 -0.82
C ILE A 116 -1.71 8.98 0.07
N ILE A 117 -2.87 9.63 -0.02
CA ILE A 117 -3.19 10.80 0.81
C ILE A 117 -3.23 10.43 2.28
N LEU A 118 -3.97 9.37 2.64
CA LEU A 118 -4.15 8.99 4.04
C LEU A 118 -2.86 8.43 4.65
N SER A 119 -2.05 7.70 3.88
CA SER A 119 -0.74 7.22 4.35
C SER A 119 0.24 8.35 4.61
N ALA A 120 0.19 9.45 3.85
CA ALA A 120 0.99 10.64 4.10
C ALA A 120 0.61 11.34 5.41
N ILE A 121 -0.68 11.29 5.81
CA ILE A 121 -1.19 11.91 7.05
C ILE A 121 -0.96 10.99 8.26
N ILE A 122 -1.40 9.73 8.17
CA ILE A 122 -1.45 8.78 9.29
C ILE A 122 -0.11 8.09 9.51
N LEU A 123 0.52 7.61 8.44
CA LEU A 123 1.77 6.86 8.50
C LEU A 123 3.00 7.73 8.25
N ARG A 124 2.78 8.97 7.80
CA ARG A 124 3.84 9.90 7.37
C ARG A 124 4.70 9.31 6.24
N GLU A 125 4.08 8.52 5.38
CA GLU A 125 4.71 8.03 4.14
C GLU A 125 4.93 9.21 3.19
N ARG A 126 6.15 9.34 2.67
CA ARG A 126 6.50 10.36 1.67
C ARG A 126 7.41 9.73 0.63
N PHE A 127 7.24 10.14 -0.62
CA PHE A 127 7.98 9.60 -1.74
C PHE A 127 8.57 10.71 -2.62
N PRO A 128 9.61 10.40 -3.43
CA PRO A 128 10.10 11.31 -4.46
C PRO A 128 9.05 11.62 -5.53
N ALA A 129 9.18 12.74 -6.25
CA ALA A 129 8.20 13.20 -7.26
C ALA A 129 7.88 12.14 -8.29
N LYS A 130 8.92 11.42 -8.72
CA LYS A 130 8.83 10.34 -9.70
C LYS A 130 7.83 9.26 -9.28
N PHE A 131 7.70 8.95 -7.99
CA PHE A 131 6.72 7.99 -7.49
C PHE A 131 5.28 8.38 -7.86
N TYR A 132 4.92 9.65 -7.71
CA TYR A 132 3.57 10.13 -8.03
C TYR A 132 3.29 10.11 -9.54
N ILE A 133 4.31 10.34 -10.36
CA ILE A 133 4.22 10.17 -11.83
C ILE A 133 3.95 8.70 -12.16
N TYR A 134 4.67 7.76 -11.55
CA TYR A 134 4.44 6.33 -11.76
C TYR A 134 3.07 5.88 -11.23
N ALA A 135 2.61 6.43 -10.09
CA ALA A 135 1.26 6.17 -9.59
C ALA A 135 0.20 6.63 -10.60
N LEU A 136 0.34 7.84 -11.17
CA LEU A 136 -0.56 8.35 -12.20
C LEU A 136 -0.54 7.47 -13.46
N LEU A 137 0.65 7.07 -13.93
CA LEU A 137 0.78 6.16 -15.07
C LEU A 137 0.13 4.79 -14.80
N ALA A 138 0.23 4.26 -13.58
CA ALA A 138 -0.43 3.02 -13.21
C ALA A 138 -1.96 3.15 -13.23
N LEU A 139 -2.51 4.29 -12.83
CA LEU A 139 -3.94 4.59 -12.91
C LEU A 139 -4.41 4.72 -14.38
N ILE A 140 -3.64 5.42 -15.21
CA ILE A 140 -3.91 5.54 -16.66
C ILE A 140 -3.86 4.17 -17.33
N GLY A 141 -2.81 3.37 -17.06
CA GLY A 141 -2.73 2.00 -17.55
C GLY A 141 -3.93 1.16 -17.08
N GLY A 142 -4.33 1.34 -15.82
CA GLY A 142 -5.55 0.76 -15.27
C GLY A 142 -6.78 1.11 -16.09
N TYR A 143 -7.00 2.39 -16.41
CA TYR A 143 -8.12 2.80 -17.26
C TYR A 143 -8.15 2.01 -18.57
N PHE A 144 -7.04 1.98 -19.32
CA PHE A 144 -6.97 1.28 -20.61
C PHE A 144 -7.13 -0.24 -20.50
N VAL A 145 -6.74 -0.85 -19.37
CA VAL A 145 -7.00 -2.28 -19.11
C VAL A 145 -8.50 -2.56 -18.96
N THR A 146 -9.27 -1.63 -18.39
CA THR A 146 -10.72 -1.86 -18.19
C THR A 146 -11.55 -1.65 -19.44
N PHE A 147 -11.17 -0.72 -20.32
CA PHE A 147 -11.97 -0.40 -21.50
C PHE A 147 -11.34 -0.94 -22.77
N LYS A 148 -12.04 -1.89 -23.41
CA LYS A 148 -11.68 -2.42 -24.74
C LYS A 148 -11.68 -1.30 -25.77
N ASP A 149 -12.74 -0.49 -25.77
CA ASP A 149 -12.82 0.76 -26.51
C ASP A 149 -12.90 1.95 -25.54
N PRO A 150 -11.78 2.61 -25.23
CA PRO A 150 -11.74 3.71 -24.28
C PRO A 150 -12.46 4.97 -24.77
N GLY A 151 -12.80 5.08 -26.07
CA GLY A 151 -13.52 6.22 -26.63
C GLY A 151 -15.04 6.10 -26.51
N SER A 152 -15.56 4.88 -26.31
CA SER A 152 -16.99 4.58 -26.35
C SER A 152 -17.60 4.37 -24.95
N ILE A 153 -17.11 5.08 -23.92
CA ILE A 153 -17.64 4.91 -22.56
C ILE A 153 -19.09 5.37 -22.51
N ASN A 154 -19.99 4.42 -22.31
CA ASN A 154 -21.40 4.69 -22.13
C ASN A 154 -21.70 5.00 -20.67
N PHE A 155 -21.84 6.29 -20.34
CA PHE A 155 -22.32 6.72 -19.02
C PHE A 155 -23.85 6.66 -18.89
N GLY A 156 -24.59 6.31 -19.93
CA GLY A 156 -26.06 6.36 -19.98
C GLY A 156 -26.75 5.53 -18.91
N ASN A 157 -26.17 4.40 -18.50
CA ASN A 157 -26.67 3.55 -17.40
C ASN A 157 -26.02 3.88 -16.04
N THR A 158 -25.11 4.87 -15.99
CA THR A 158 -24.41 5.23 -14.75
C THR A 158 -25.24 6.19 -13.90
N THR A 159 -25.83 5.68 -12.83
CA THR A 159 -26.46 6.54 -11.82
C THR A 159 -25.41 7.19 -10.92
N VAL A 160 -25.67 8.42 -10.47
CA VAL A 160 -24.83 9.10 -9.46
C VAL A 160 -24.66 8.24 -8.21
N LEU A 161 -25.74 7.55 -7.79
CA LEU A 161 -25.73 6.69 -6.62
C LEU A 161 -24.76 5.51 -6.77
N MET A 162 -24.72 4.86 -7.94
CA MET A 162 -23.76 3.80 -8.24
C MET A 162 -22.32 4.32 -8.16
N ALA A 163 -22.04 5.48 -8.77
CA ALA A 163 -20.72 6.08 -8.75
C ALA A 163 -20.27 6.43 -7.32
N VAL A 164 -21.18 6.98 -6.50
CA VAL A 164 -20.92 7.25 -5.08
C VAL A 164 -20.58 5.97 -4.32
N PHE A 165 -21.35 4.90 -4.46
CA PHE A 165 -21.04 3.63 -3.80
C PHE A 165 -19.69 3.05 -4.27
N ALA A 166 -19.38 3.14 -5.56
CA ALA A 166 -18.10 2.68 -6.07
C ALA A 166 -16.92 3.48 -5.45
N LEU A 167 -17.03 4.81 -5.39
CA LEU A 167 -16.01 5.65 -4.77
C LEU A 167 -15.90 5.44 -3.25
N LEU A 168 -17.03 5.21 -2.56
CA LEU A 168 -17.02 4.86 -1.14
C LEU A 168 -16.32 3.53 -0.89
N ALA A 169 -16.49 2.53 -1.75
CA ALA A 169 -15.73 1.30 -1.68
C ALA A 169 -14.22 1.53 -1.90
N ALA A 170 -13.85 2.35 -2.89
CA ALA A 170 -12.45 2.70 -3.15
C ALA A 170 -11.79 3.39 -1.95
N PHE A 171 -12.50 4.34 -1.31
CA PHE A 171 -12.07 4.97 -0.06
C PHE A 171 -11.97 3.95 1.09
N SER A 172 -12.95 3.05 1.20
CA SER A 172 -13.01 2.08 2.29
C SER A 172 -11.83 1.12 2.26
N TRP A 173 -11.50 0.55 1.09
CA TRP A 173 -10.34 -0.33 0.93
C TRP A 173 -9.01 0.43 1.01
N GLY A 174 -8.94 1.63 0.43
CA GLY A 174 -7.75 2.49 0.53
C GLY A 174 -7.44 2.88 1.97
N SER A 175 -8.46 3.25 2.75
CA SER A 175 -8.29 3.59 4.17
C SER A 175 -7.94 2.37 5.02
N SER A 176 -8.62 1.24 4.80
CA SER A 176 -8.31 -0.04 5.46
C SER A 176 -6.87 -0.47 5.20
N THR A 177 -6.31 -0.21 4.02
CA THR A 177 -4.90 -0.49 3.72
C THR A 177 -3.97 0.30 4.65
N VAL A 178 -4.23 1.60 4.82
CA VAL A 178 -3.41 2.48 5.66
C VAL A 178 -3.51 2.10 7.14
N PHE A 179 -4.72 1.88 7.65
CA PHE A 179 -4.92 1.46 9.05
C PHE A 179 -4.47 0.01 9.29
N GLY A 180 -4.52 -0.85 8.28
CA GLY A 180 -3.93 -2.18 8.31
C GLY A 180 -2.41 -2.11 8.46
N LYS A 181 -1.74 -1.26 7.66
CA LYS A 181 -0.30 -1.02 7.77
C LYS A 181 0.08 -0.45 9.14
N TYR A 182 -0.70 0.48 9.67
CA TYR A 182 -0.53 1.02 11.03
C TYR A 182 -0.56 -0.10 12.09
N SER A 183 -1.56 -0.97 11.99
CA SER A 183 -1.77 -2.08 12.92
C SER A 183 -0.61 -3.09 12.91
N LEU A 184 0.01 -3.32 11.74
CA LEU A 184 1.08 -4.32 11.54
C LEU A 184 2.43 -3.99 12.20
N LYS A 185 2.61 -2.80 12.80
CA LYS A 185 3.91 -2.37 13.38
C LYS A 185 4.46 -3.40 14.39
N ASN A 186 3.60 -3.99 15.22
CA ASN A 186 3.97 -4.97 16.27
C ASN A 186 3.01 -6.16 16.36
N ILE A 187 2.29 -6.44 15.26
CA ILE A 187 1.27 -7.49 15.21
C ILE A 187 1.57 -8.42 14.04
N ASN A 188 1.42 -9.71 14.23
CA ASN A 188 1.50 -10.71 13.17
C ASN A 188 0.40 -10.48 12.13
N TYR A 189 0.73 -10.69 10.85
CA TYR A 189 -0.20 -10.45 9.75
C TYR A 189 -1.38 -11.44 9.75
N GLY A 190 -1.18 -12.69 10.21
CA GLY A 190 -2.27 -13.65 10.43
C GLY A 190 -3.17 -13.27 11.61
N LEU A 191 -2.59 -12.72 12.68
CA LEU A 191 -3.36 -12.18 13.82
C LEU A 191 -4.24 -11.00 13.38
N LEU A 192 -3.69 -10.06 12.58
CA LEU A 192 -4.49 -8.96 12.02
C LEU A 192 -5.61 -9.49 11.11
N ALA A 193 -5.34 -10.48 10.26
CA ALA A 193 -6.35 -11.10 9.42
C ALA A 193 -7.49 -11.70 10.26
N ALA A 194 -7.16 -12.49 11.28
CA ALA A 194 -8.13 -13.09 12.19
C ALA A 194 -9.00 -12.04 12.90
N LEU A 195 -8.38 -10.99 13.45
CA LEU A 195 -9.11 -9.92 14.13
C LEU A 195 -10.01 -9.13 13.17
N ARG A 196 -9.54 -8.83 11.95
CA ARG A 196 -10.36 -8.20 10.92
C ARG A 196 -11.60 -9.04 10.64
N PHE A 197 -11.42 -10.32 10.30
CA PHE A 197 -12.53 -11.21 9.96
C PHE A 197 -13.51 -11.36 11.14
N GLY A 198 -13.01 -11.58 12.35
CA GLY A 198 -13.84 -11.71 13.55
C GLY A 198 -14.66 -10.46 13.84
N PHE A 199 -14.08 -9.26 13.76
CA PHE A 199 -14.85 -8.04 13.93
C PHE A 199 -15.82 -7.79 12.78
N THR A 200 -15.47 -8.13 11.54
CA THR A 200 -16.41 -8.02 10.42
C THR A 200 -17.62 -8.93 10.61
N VAL A 201 -17.45 -10.15 11.13
CA VAL A 201 -18.57 -11.04 11.50
C VAL A 201 -19.49 -10.38 12.53
N ILE A 202 -18.91 -9.78 13.58
CA ILE A 202 -19.68 -9.08 14.62
C ILE A 202 -20.46 -7.89 14.02
N ILE A 203 -19.81 -7.07 13.19
CA ILE A 203 -20.43 -5.92 12.52
C ILE A 203 -21.57 -6.37 11.60
N MET A 204 -21.36 -7.46 10.86
CA MET A 204 -22.31 -7.96 9.86
C MET A 204 -23.42 -8.83 10.45
N LEU A 205 -23.34 -9.21 11.72
CA LEU A 205 -24.35 -10.05 12.35
C LEU A 205 -25.74 -9.40 12.30
N ILE A 206 -25.87 -8.17 12.81
CA ILE A 206 -27.16 -7.44 12.84
C ILE A 206 -27.80 -7.33 11.44
N PRO A 207 -27.12 -6.82 10.40
CA PRO A 207 -27.74 -6.71 9.08
C PRO A 207 -28.00 -8.07 8.43
N ALA A 208 -27.30 -9.14 8.81
CA ALA A 208 -27.46 -10.48 8.26
C ALA A 208 -28.61 -11.29 8.89
N ILE A 209 -28.99 -11.02 10.14
CA ILE A 209 -30.04 -11.77 10.88
C ILE A 209 -31.33 -11.93 10.07
N ARG A 210 -31.77 -10.87 9.38
CA ARG A 210 -33.00 -10.89 8.56
C ARG A 210 -32.96 -11.87 7.38
N TYR A 211 -31.79 -12.40 7.04
CA TYR A 211 -31.61 -13.38 5.97
C TYR A 211 -31.33 -14.80 6.52
N PHE A 212 -31.26 -15.00 7.83
CA PHE A 212 -30.96 -16.33 8.38
C PHE A 212 -32.06 -17.35 8.11
N SER A 213 -33.31 -16.90 7.95
CA SER A 213 -34.42 -17.76 7.53
C SER A 213 -34.23 -18.36 6.14
N THR A 214 -33.37 -17.77 5.28
CA THR A 214 -33.08 -18.29 3.94
C THR A 214 -31.92 -19.29 3.93
N LEU A 215 -31.25 -19.54 5.06
CA LEU A 215 -30.12 -20.49 5.11
C LEU A 215 -30.49 -21.92 4.69
N PRO A 216 -31.65 -22.48 5.10
CA PRO A 216 -32.03 -23.83 4.69
C PRO A 216 -32.25 -23.98 3.19
N SER A 217 -32.56 -22.89 2.48
CA SER A 217 -32.77 -22.89 1.02
C SER A 217 -31.49 -22.58 0.22
N VAL A 218 -30.33 -22.41 0.88
CA VAL A 218 -29.06 -22.19 0.19
C VAL A 218 -28.57 -23.50 -0.45
N GLU A 219 -28.43 -23.48 -1.77
CA GLU A 219 -27.98 -24.62 -2.56
C GLU A 219 -26.56 -25.09 -2.19
N SER A 220 -26.29 -26.40 -2.35
CA SER A 220 -24.96 -26.98 -2.11
C SER A 220 -23.85 -26.32 -2.97
N GLY A 221 -24.17 -25.87 -4.19
CA GLY A 221 -23.24 -25.17 -5.06
C GLY A 221 -22.72 -23.84 -4.49
N VAL A 222 -23.57 -23.14 -3.73
CA VAL A 222 -23.19 -21.89 -3.05
C VAL A 222 -22.18 -22.18 -1.95
N TRP A 223 -22.42 -23.21 -1.12
CA TRP A 223 -21.48 -23.60 -0.06
C TRP A 223 -20.11 -24.01 -0.61
N LYS A 224 -20.08 -24.79 -1.69
CA LYS A 224 -18.82 -25.14 -2.39
C LYS A 224 -18.08 -23.90 -2.86
N THR A 225 -18.81 -22.94 -3.45
CA THR A 225 -18.22 -21.68 -3.92
C THR A 225 -17.67 -20.84 -2.77
N LEU A 226 -18.40 -20.72 -1.64
CA LEU A 226 -17.93 -20.01 -0.45
C LEU A 226 -16.65 -20.62 0.12
N ILE A 227 -16.54 -21.95 0.17
CA ILE A 227 -15.31 -22.63 0.62
C ILE A 227 -14.15 -22.30 -0.32
N ILE A 228 -14.35 -22.36 -1.64
CA ILE A 228 -13.32 -21.99 -2.62
C ILE A 228 -12.87 -20.54 -2.40
N ILE A 229 -13.81 -19.60 -2.22
CA ILE A 229 -13.51 -18.19 -1.91
C ILE A 229 -12.64 -18.09 -0.67
N VAL A 230 -13.01 -18.73 0.44
CA VAL A 230 -12.26 -18.65 1.71
C VAL A 230 -10.79 -19.06 1.54
N PHE A 231 -10.53 -20.14 0.79
CA PHE A 231 -9.17 -20.65 0.53
C PHE A 231 -8.45 -19.97 -0.64
N THR A 232 -9.11 -19.06 -1.36
CA THR A 232 -8.51 -18.30 -2.46
C THR A 232 -8.55 -16.81 -2.16
N SER A 233 -9.60 -16.11 -2.56
CA SER A 233 -9.79 -14.66 -2.49
C SER A 233 -10.16 -14.10 -1.10
N GLY A 234 -10.64 -14.95 -0.19
CA GLY A 234 -11.06 -14.57 1.16
C GLY A 234 -9.90 -14.57 2.15
N ALA A 235 -9.85 -15.58 3.03
CA ALA A 235 -8.86 -15.65 4.11
C ALA A 235 -7.43 -15.82 3.60
N ALA A 236 -7.22 -16.66 2.57
CA ALA A 236 -5.89 -16.91 2.03
C ALA A 236 -5.28 -15.66 1.36
N ALA A 237 -6.02 -15.00 0.47
CA ALA A 237 -5.57 -13.75 -0.14
C ALA A 237 -5.35 -12.66 0.91
N MET A 238 -6.22 -12.51 1.92
CA MET A 238 -6.00 -11.51 2.98
C MET A 238 -4.76 -11.81 3.84
N TYR A 239 -4.46 -13.08 4.11
CA TYR A 239 -3.23 -13.47 4.79
C TYR A 239 -1.99 -13.07 3.98
N LEU A 240 -1.97 -13.38 2.68
CA LEU A 240 -0.89 -12.99 1.76
C LEU A 240 -0.77 -11.47 1.64
N TYR A 241 -1.91 -10.78 1.56
CA TYR A 241 -1.98 -9.34 1.48
C TYR A 241 -1.35 -8.69 2.70
N TYR A 242 -1.72 -9.09 3.93
CA TYR A 242 -1.11 -8.54 5.13
C TYR A 242 0.34 -8.95 5.32
N TYR A 243 0.73 -10.15 4.88
CA TYR A 243 2.13 -10.55 4.80
C TYR A 243 2.93 -9.57 3.93
N GLY A 244 2.38 -9.20 2.78
CA GLY A 244 2.98 -8.23 1.85
C GLY A 244 3.00 -6.82 2.42
N LEU A 245 1.85 -6.33 2.87
CA LEU A 245 1.66 -5.01 3.47
C LEU A 245 2.59 -4.77 4.66
N LYS A 246 2.91 -5.81 5.45
CA LYS A 246 3.88 -5.65 6.55
C LYS A 246 5.27 -5.22 6.04
N LYS A 247 5.64 -5.61 4.82
CA LYS A 247 6.99 -5.40 4.22
C LYS A 247 7.10 -4.18 3.31
N ILE A 248 5.98 -3.66 2.81
CA ILE A 248 5.98 -2.51 1.89
C ILE A 248 5.10 -1.37 2.44
N PRO A 249 5.28 -0.11 1.98
CA PRO A 249 4.38 0.98 2.34
C PRO A 249 2.94 0.73 1.88
N ALA A 250 1.98 1.34 2.58
CA ALA A 250 0.56 1.27 2.23
C ALA A 250 0.31 1.81 0.83
N SER A 251 0.93 2.94 0.48
CA SER A 251 0.84 3.52 -0.87
C SER A 251 1.27 2.53 -1.97
N LEU A 252 2.38 1.82 -1.76
CA LEU A 252 2.90 0.88 -2.73
C LEU A 252 2.04 -0.40 -2.82
N ALA A 253 1.49 -0.86 -1.70
CA ALA A 253 0.56 -2.00 -1.69
C ALA A 253 -0.65 -1.73 -2.58
N THR A 254 -1.28 -0.56 -2.47
CA THR A 254 -2.44 -0.22 -3.32
C THR A 254 -2.10 -0.11 -4.81
N LEU A 255 -0.87 0.25 -5.17
CA LEU A 255 -0.42 0.20 -6.56
C LEU A 255 -0.20 -1.24 -7.03
N CYS A 256 0.31 -2.12 -6.18
CA CYS A 256 0.44 -3.55 -6.49
C CYS A 256 -0.92 -4.23 -6.65
N GLU A 257 -1.95 -3.76 -5.95
CA GLU A 257 -3.33 -4.23 -6.10
C GLU A 257 -3.90 -3.97 -7.51
N LEU A 258 -3.34 -3.00 -8.26
CA LEU A 258 -3.70 -2.79 -9.67
C LEU A 258 -3.26 -3.95 -10.59
N ALA A 259 -2.60 -4.98 -10.08
CA ALA A 259 -2.47 -6.25 -10.79
C ALA A 259 -3.83 -6.94 -11.03
N TRP A 260 -4.81 -6.68 -10.17
CA TRP A 260 -6.17 -7.24 -10.28
C TRP A 260 -6.82 -7.06 -11.67
N PRO A 261 -6.96 -5.85 -12.23
CA PRO A 261 -7.55 -5.67 -13.56
C PRO A 261 -6.73 -6.31 -14.68
N VAL A 262 -5.41 -6.41 -14.52
CA VAL A 262 -4.54 -7.08 -15.51
C VAL A 262 -4.80 -8.58 -15.50
N SER A 263 -4.88 -9.20 -14.32
CA SER A 263 -5.25 -10.62 -14.21
C SER A 263 -6.66 -10.89 -14.71
N ALA A 264 -7.60 -9.96 -14.51
CA ALA A 264 -8.98 -10.12 -14.96
C ALA A 264 -9.08 -10.27 -16.47
N ILE A 265 -8.38 -9.42 -17.25
CA ILE A 265 -8.40 -9.53 -18.72
C ILE A 265 -7.65 -10.79 -19.21
N ILE A 266 -6.61 -11.22 -18.51
CA ILE A 266 -5.89 -12.46 -18.83
C ILE A 266 -6.80 -13.67 -18.61
N PHE A 267 -7.50 -13.71 -17.49
CA PHE A 267 -8.47 -14.76 -17.22
C PHE A 267 -9.63 -14.73 -18.20
N ASP A 268 -10.15 -13.56 -18.56
CA ASP A 268 -11.19 -13.42 -19.57
C ASP A 268 -10.75 -13.99 -20.94
N TYR A 269 -9.49 -13.76 -21.34
CA TYR A 269 -8.91 -14.36 -22.55
C TYR A 269 -8.84 -15.90 -22.48
N PHE A 270 -8.32 -16.46 -21.39
CA PHE A 270 -8.12 -17.91 -21.28
C PHE A 270 -9.41 -18.71 -21.03
N PHE A 271 -10.33 -18.17 -20.23
CA PHE A 271 -11.53 -18.90 -19.79
C PHE A 271 -12.78 -18.56 -20.59
N ASN A 272 -12.90 -17.32 -21.07
CA ASN A 272 -14.06 -16.88 -21.87
C ASN A 272 -13.73 -16.76 -23.37
N HIS A 273 -12.49 -17.05 -23.77
CA HIS A 273 -12.00 -16.98 -25.15
C HIS A 273 -12.19 -15.60 -25.83
N ASN A 274 -12.29 -14.55 -25.02
CA ASN A 274 -12.42 -13.17 -25.50
C ASN A 274 -11.08 -12.63 -26.01
N THR A 275 -11.09 -11.85 -27.09
CA THR A 275 -9.87 -11.24 -27.64
C THR A 275 -9.45 -10.01 -26.85
N LEU A 276 -8.16 -9.92 -26.49
CA LEU A 276 -7.57 -8.70 -25.92
C LEU A 276 -7.40 -7.64 -27.01
N SER A 277 -7.89 -6.43 -26.74
CA SER A 277 -7.65 -5.27 -27.62
C SER A 277 -6.23 -4.72 -27.47
N ALA A 278 -5.74 -4.04 -28.50
CA ALA A 278 -4.42 -3.38 -28.47
C ALA A 278 -4.32 -2.34 -27.34
N THR A 279 -5.41 -1.63 -27.03
CA THR A 279 -5.53 -0.68 -25.93
C THR A 279 -5.37 -1.36 -24.57
N GLN A 280 -6.02 -2.51 -24.36
CA GLN A 280 -5.87 -3.29 -23.12
C GLN A 280 -4.45 -3.82 -22.94
N ILE A 281 -3.81 -4.31 -24.00
CA ILE A 281 -2.42 -4.78 -23.96
C ILE A 281 -1.47 -3.62 -23.62
N ALA A 282 -1.59 -2.49 -24.31
CA ALA A 282 -0.79 -1.30 -24.03
C ALA A 282 -1.00 -0.79 -22.59
N GLY A 283 -2.26 -0.74 -22.13
CA GLY A 283 -2.62 -0.39 -20.77
C GLY A 283 -1.99 -1.31 -19.73
N ALA A 284 -2.00 -2.63 -19.97
CA ALA A 284 -1.40 -3.62 -19.09
C ALA A 284 0.12 -3.43 -18.99
N VAL A 285 0.80 -3.20 -20.12
CA VAL A 285 2.24 -2.93 -20.14
C VAL A 285 2.58 -1.66 -19.36
N ILE A 286 1.85 -0.55 -19.60
CA ILE A 286 2.04 0.71 -18.87
C ILE A 286 1.88 0.49 -17.37
N LEU A 287 0.81 -0.20 -16.96
CA LEU A 287 0.53 -0.49 -15.55
C LEU A 287 1.64 -1.33 -14.92
N ILE A 288 2.02 -2.45 -15.53
CA ILE A 288 3.05 -3.35 -15.00
C ILE A 288 4.38 -2.61 -14.85
N VAL A 289 4.80 -1.86 -15.89
CA VAL A 289 6.04 -1.10 -15.86
C VAL A 289 5.98 0.00 -14.80
N ALA A 290 4.88 0.74 -14.71
CA ALA A 290 4.71 1.80 -13.72
C ALA A 290 4.78 1.25 -12.28
N VAL A 291 4.09 0.15 -11.97
CA VAL A 291 4.13 -0.51 -10.66
C VAL A 291 5.53 -1.06 -10.35
N ALA A 292 6.18 -1.69 -11.33
CA ALA A 292 7.54 -2.23 -11.17
C ALA A 292 8.56 -1.11 -10.87
N VAL A 293 8.49 0.03 -11.56
CA VAL A 293 9.37 1.17 -11.35
C VAL A 293 9.04 1.90 -10.04
N ALA A 294 7.76 2.04 -9.68
CA ALA A 294 7.35 2.59 -8.38
C ALA A 294 7.90 1.76 -7.22
N THR A 295 7.85 0.42 -7.33
CA THR A 295 8.42 -0.52 -6.36
C THR A 295 9.94 -0.34 -6.22
N ARG A 296 10.65 -0.09 -7.33
CA ARG A 296 12.10 0.15 -7.33
C ARG A 296 12.48 1.51 -6.75
N SER A 297 11.61 2.51 -6.88
CA SER A 297 11.84 3.88 -6.39
C SER A 297 11.83 3.98 -4.86
N ASN A 298 11.26 2.98 -4.18
CA ASN A 298 11.18 2.91 -2.72
C ASN A 298 12.27 2.02 -2.07
N LYS A 299 13.37 1.70 -2.80
CA LYS A 299 14.45 0.86 -2.28
C LYS A 299 15.38 1.64 -1.35
N THR A 300 15.75 1.03 -0.21
CA THR A 300 16.91 1.43 0.59
C THR A 300 18.14 1.55 -0.33
N LYS A 301 18.72 2.75 -0.38
CA LYS A 301 20.00 3.02 -1.05
C LYS A 301 21.10 2.92 -0.01
N ILE A 302 22.12 2.15 -0.35
CA ILE A 302 23.34 2.02 0.45
C ILE A 302 24.42 2.79 -0.29
N ILE A 303 25.03 3.73 0.38
CA ILE A 303 26.07 4.62 -0.13
C ILE A 303 27.28 4.43 0.76
N SER A 304 28.38 3.95 0.21
CA SER A 304 29.63 3.77 0.94
C SER A 304 30.72 4.63 0.32
N GLY A 305 31.44 5.38 1.14
CA GLY A 305 32.48 6.27 0.66
C GLY A 305 33.28 6.91 1.80
N ALA A 306 34.44 7.43 1.46
CA ALA A 306 35.24 8.23 2.37
C ALA A 306 34.59 9.60 2.58
N VAL A 307 34.64 10.10 3.82
CA VAL A 307 34.17 11.44 4.16
C VAL A 307 35.18 12.46 3.63
N LEU A 308 34.70 13.32 2.74
CA LEU A 308 35.48 14.37 2.11
C LEU A 308 35.62 15.58 3.02
N ALA A 309 36.74 16.29 2.91
CA ALA A 309 36.94 17.57 3.56
C ALA A 309 35.87 18.56 3.09
N GLY A 310 35.12 19.12 4.05
CA GLY A 310 34.12 20.15 3.78
C GLY A 310 34.72 21.55 3.83
N SER A 311 33.90 22.58 3.60
CA SER A 311 34.29 23.99 3.76
C SER A 311 34.40 24.45 5.22
N GLY A 312 34.29 23.55 6.21
CA GLY A 312 34.37 23.85 7.64
C GLY A 312 33.17 24.59 8.26
N GLN A 313 32.12 24.91 7.49
CA GLN A 313 31.02 25.78 7.95
C GLN A 313 29.93 25.05 8.77
N GLY A 314 29.95 23.71 8.85
CA GLY A 314 29.02 22.92 9.67
C GLY A 314 29.08 23.26 11.16
N GLU A 315 30.25 23.75 11.63
CA GLU A 315 30.44 24.27 12.99
C GLU A 315 29.49 25.42 13.33
N LYS A 316 29.25 26.34 12.39
CA LYS A 316 28.41 27.54 12.63
C LYS A 316 26.91 27.24 12.68
N THR A 317 26.48 26.12 12.10
CA THR A 317 25.07 25.70 12.05
C THR A 317 24.72 24.61 13.07
N GLY A 318 25.73 24.10 13.80
CA GLY A 318 25.60 22.98 14.74
C GLY A 318 25.38 21.62 14.08
N ALA A 319 25.22 21.57 12.76
CA ALA A 319 25.06 20.34 11.99
C ALA A 319 26.43 19.89 11.48
N ARG A 320 27.13 19.07 12.27
CA ARG A 320 28.33 18.36 11.81
C ARG A 320 27.90 17.35 10.74
N THR A 321 28.18 17.65 9.47
CA THR A 321 27.80 16.81 8.32
C THR A 321 29.03 16.17 7.69
N ALA A 322 28.93 14.90 7.35
CA ALA A 322 29.88 14.16 6.55
C ALA A 322 29.58 14.39 5.06
N ASN A 323 30.49 15.06 4.36
CA ASN A 323 30.39 15.24 2.91
C ASN A 323 30.82 13.96 2.20
N LEU A 324 30.03 13.52 1.22
CA LEU A 324 30.31 12.35 0.40
C LEU A 324 30.42 12.76 -1.06
N ASP A 325 31.14 11.94 -1.84
CA ASP A 325 31.21 12.15 -3.29
C ASP A 325 29.81 12.03 -3.91
N ILE A 326 29.42 13.05 -4.67
CA ILE A 326 28.13 13.11 -5.36
C ILE A 326 27.97 12.00 -6.40
N ALA A 327 29.07 11.47 -6.95
CA ALA A 327 29.04 10.33 -7.86
C ALA A 327 28.37 9.10 -7.24
N LEU A 328 28.40 8.99 -5.91
CA LEU A 328 27.72 7.91 -5.18
C LEU A 328 26.19 8.03 -5.17
N ALA A 329 25.63 9.19 -5.57
CA ALA A 329 24.20 9.46 -5.61
C ALA A 329 23.51 9.12 -6.96
N GLN A 330 24.18 8.45 -7.90
CA GLN A 330 23.69 8.18 -9.27
C GLN A 330 22.27 7.59 -9.37
N ASN A 331 21.80 6.90 -8.32
CA ASN A 331 20.46 6.30 -8.28
C ASN A 331 19.62 6.74 -7.07
N LEU A 332 19.97 7.86 -6.44
CA LEU A 332 19.23 8.47 -5.34
C LEU A 332 18.43 9.65 -5.89
N ALA A 333 17.16 9.80 -5.50
CA ALA A 333 16.42 11.00 -5.87
C ALA A 333 16.88 12.18 -4.99
N LYS A 334 16.88 13.40 -5.53
CA LYS A 334 17.19 14.58 -4.69
C LYS A 334 16.17 14.71 -3.57
N GLY A 335 16.63 14.95 -2.34
CA GLY A 335 15.80 15.14 -1.16
C GLY A 335 16.56 14.89 0.14
N LEU A 336 15.81 14.97 1.23
CA LEU A 336 16.26 14.62 2.56
C LEU A 336 15.69 13.26 2.94
N TYR A 337 16.53 12.40 3.50
CA TYR A 337 16.19 11.06 3.93
C TYR A 337 16.55 10.89 5.40
N SER A 338 15.76 10.10 6.15
CA SER A 338 16.32 9.45 7.34
C SER A 338 17.22 8.31 6.89
N CYS A 339 18.30 8.08 7.62
CA CYS A 339 19.25 7.04 7.31
C CYS A 339 19.89 6.45 8.55
N LYS A 340 20.42 5.24 8.39
CA LYS A 340 21.40 4.64 9.28
C LYS A 340 22.80 4.88 8.71
N VAL A 341 23.75 5.29 9.54
CA VAL A 341 25.14 5.51 9.16
C VAL A 341 26.02 4.55 9.96
N ASP A 342 26.67 3.62 9.27
CA ASP A 342 27.61 2.68 9.86
C ASP A 342 29.03 3.24 9.73
N LEU A 343 29.72 3.39 10.87
CA LEU A 343 31.10 3.83 11.01
C LEU A 343 31.87 2.76 11.80
N GLY A 344 32.67 1.94 11.09
CA GLY A 344 33.28 0.75 11.69
C GLY A 344 32.22 -0.23 12.21
N ASN A 345 32.31 -0.58 13.50
CA ASN A 345 31.35 -1.48 14.16
C ASN A 345 30.17 -0.74 14.83
N THR A 346 30.12 0.60 14.73
CA THR A 346 29.09 1.41 15.39
C THR A 346 28.12 1.96 14.38
N SER A 347 26.83 1.93 14.74
CA SER A 347 25.74 2.40 13.90
C SER A 347 25.07 3.62 14.51
N TYR A 348 24.95 4.69 13.73
CA TYR A 348 24.30 5.94 14.11
C TYR A 348 23.02 6.14 13.31
N ARG A 349 22.02 6.80 13.90
CA ARG A 349 20.90 7.37 13.14
C ARG A 349 21.34 8.70 12.54
N GLY A 350 20.74 9.07 11.41
CA GLY A 350 21.13 10.29 10.72
C GLY A 350 20.13 10.78 9.71
N LEU A 351 20.51 11.89 9.09
CA LEU A 351 19.84 12.44 7.92
C LEU A 351 20.81 12.44 6.74
N LEU A 352 20.34 12.00 5.57
CA LEU A 352 21.09 12.13 4.32
C LEU A 352 20.40 13.19 3.45
N TYR A 353 21.11 14.27 3.13
CA TYR A 353 20.69 15.28 2.19
C TYR A 353 21.38 15.04 0.83
N TYR A 354 20.58 14.98 -0.23
CA TYR A 354 21.07 15.03 -1.60
C TYR A 354 20.34 16.13 -2.36
N GLY A 355 21.04 17.18 -2.80
CA GLY A 355 20.42 18.24 -3.57
C GLY A 355 21.24 19.50 -3.65
N PHE A 356 20.62 20.55 -4.19
CA PHE A 356 21.30 21.81 -4.46
C PHE A 356 21.75 22.49 -3.17
N ASN A 357 23.03 22.82 -3.09
CA ASN A 357 23.60 23.64 -2.03
C ASN A 357 23.65 25.09 -2.52
N SER A 358 22.82 25.95 -1.91
CA SER A 358 22.75 27.38 -2.27
C SER A 358 24.05 28.14 -2.02
N LEU A 359 24.96 27.62 -1.19
CA LEU A 359 26.22 28.28 -0.84
C LEU A 359 27.32 28.01 -1.88
N THR A 360 27.40 26.79 -2.40
CA THR A 360 28.41 26.40 -3.39
C THR A 360 27.91 26.53 -4.84
N GLY A 361 26.59 26.71 -5.02
CA GLY A 361 25.95 26.75 -6.32
C GLY A 361 25.93 25.39 -7.04
N LYS A 362 26.24 24.30 -6.34
CA LYS A 362 26.30 22.93 -6.88
C LYS A 362 25.49 21.99 -6.01
N ASP A 363 25.12 20.83 -6.55
CA ASP A 363 24.53 19.77 -5.72
C ASP A 363 25.58 19.21 -4.73
N CYS A 364 25.12 18.76 -3.56
CA CYS A 364 25.93 18.08 -2.56
C CYS A 364 25.24 16.81 -2.04
N LEU A 365 26.05 15.93 -1.44
CA LEU A 365 25.61 14.74 -0.73
C LEU A 365 26.18 14.78 0.69
N GLU A 366 25.32 15.00 1.68
CA GLU A 366 25.71 15.28 3.07
C GLU A 366 24.97 14.38 4.05
N ALA A 367 25.70 13.66 4.91
CA ALA A 367 25.14 12.83 5.96
C ALA A 367 25.36 13.47 7.34
N HIS A 368 24.28 13.75 8.06
CA HIS A 368 24.33 14.21 9.44
C HIS A 368 24.16 13.02 10.39
N LEU A 369 25.18 12.69 11.17
CA LEU A 369 25.14 11.63 12.17
C LEU A 369 24.62 12.21 13.49
N LEU A 370 23.58 11.61 14.06
CA LEU A 370 22.99 12.04 15.31
C LEU A 370 23.76 11.50 16.50
N GLN A 371 23.96 12.36 17.51
CA GLN A 371 24.65 12.02 18.75
C GLN A 371 26.09 11.53 18.53
N PHE A 372 26.70 11.91 17.40
CA PHE A 372 28.10 11.66 17.13
C PHE A 372 28.94 12.89 17.47
N ASP A 373 30.03 12.66 18.20
CA ASP A 373 31.05 13.65 18.53
C ASP A 373 32.42 13.09 18.15
N GLY A 374 33.21 13.85 17.38
CA GLY A 374 34.50 13.43 16.85
C GLY A 374 34.78 13.88 15.42
N ASP A 375 35.96 13.50 14.91
CA ASP A 375 36.38 13.74 13.53
C ASP A 375 36.03 12.56 12.61
N LEU A 376 35.41 12.87 11.48
CA LEU A 376 35.00 11.91 10.45
C LEU A 376 35.87 12.00 9.19
N TYR A 377 36.70 13.02 9.02
CA TYR A 377 37.43 13.25 7.76
C TYR A 377 38.33 12.07 7.39
N GLY A 378 38.28 11.68 6.12
CA GLY A 378 39.04 10.54 5.60
C GLY A 378 38.52 9.16 6.02
N ARG A 379 37.60 9.08 7.00
CA ARG A 379 37.01 7.80 7.41
C ARG A 379 35.99 7.33 6.37
N SER A 380 35.93 6.01 6.17
CA SER A 380 34.88 5.41 5.35
C SER A 380 33.62 5.19 6.15
N ILE A 381 32.48 5.65 5.62
CA ILE A 381 31.16 5.44 6.21
C ILE A 381 30.24 4.73 5.22
N THR A 382 29.25 4.01 5.74
CA THR A 382 28.17 3.42 4.95
C THR A 382 26.83 3.98 5.39
N VAL A 383 26.16 4.70 4.49
CA VAL A 383 24.85 5.32 4.71
C VAL A 383 23.77 4.47 4.06
N SER A 384 22.81 3.99 4.84
CA SER A 384 21.63 3.26 4.38
C SER A 384 20.38 4.11 4.53
N THR A 385 19.76 4.53 3.42
CA THR A 385 18.52 5.35 3.47
C THR A 385 17.33 4.52 3.95
N GLU A 386 16.56 5.06 4.88
CA GLU A 386 15.39 4.38 5.47
C GLU A 386 14.09 4.95 4.93
N ARG A 387 13.91 6.28 4.99
CA ARG A 387 12.69 6.95 4.55
C ARG A 387 12.99 8.27 3.87
N TYR A 388 12.31 8.55 2.76
CA TYR A 388 12.30 9.88 2.16
C TYR A 388 11.47 10.84 3.03
N LEU A 389 12.07 11.93 3.49
CA LEU A 389 11.41 12.91 4.36
C LEU A 389 10.81 14.07 3.56
N ARG A 390 11.53 14.61 2.56
CA ARG A 390 11.05 15.74 1.74
C ARG A 390 11.98 16.05 0.57
N PHE A 391 11.49 16.88 -0.36
CA PHE A 391 12.31 17.48 -1.40
C PHE A 391 13.36 18.46 -0.84
N PRO A 392 14.42 18.73 -1.61
CA PRO A 392 15.31 19.86 -1.33
C PRO A 392 14.50 21.14 -1.30
N LYS A 393 14.73 21.97 -0.28
CA LYS A 393 14.03 23.24 -0.08
C LYS A 393 15.07 24.33 0.08
N LYS A 394 14.88 25.44 -0.64
CA LYS A 394 15.67 26.66 -0.40
C LYS A 394 15.14 27.37 0.85
N PHE A 395 16.04 27.79 1.73
CA PHE A 395 15.70 28.57 2.92
C PHE A 395 16.17 30.01 2.73
N LYS A 396 15.36 30.97 3.20
CA LYS A 396 15.64 32.40 3.09
C LYS A 396 16.61 32.90 4.19
N SER A 397 16.84 32.11 5.24
CA SER A 397 17.76 32.44 6.34
C SER A 397 18.27 31.17 7.03
N VAL A 398 19.34 31.29 7.82
CA VAL A 398 19.95 30.19 8.58
C VAL A 398 19.00 29.70 9.69
N GLU A 399 18.24 30.60 10.31
CA GLU A 399 17.28 30.26 11.37
C GLU A 399 16.18 29.33 10.84
N LYS A 400 15.63 29.63 9.65
CA LYS A 400 14.61 28.77 9.02
C LYS A 400 15.16 27.40 8.61
N LEU A 401 16.44 27.32 8.25
CA LEU A 401 17.11 26.04 8.00
C LEU A 401 17.23 25.24 9.30
N SER A 402 17.71 25.86 10.39
CA SER A 402 17.84 25.24 11.70
C SER A 402 16.50 24.76 12.27
N GLU A 403 15.42 25.54 12.15
CA GLU A 403 14.07 25.12 12.53
C GLU A 403 13.60 23.91 11.73
N GLN A 404 13.87 23.90 10.42
CA GLN A 404 13.47 22.78 9.58
C GLN A 404 14.28 21.52 9.92
N ILE A 405 15.58 21.63 10.19
CA ILE A 405 16.40 20.51 10.66
C ILE A 405 15.80 19.92 11.94
N LYS A 406 15.42 20.74 12.93
CA LYS A 406 14.75 20.26 14.14
C LYS A 406 13.46 19.49 13.83
N LYS A 407 12.63 19.98 12.90
CA LYS A 407 11.41 19.28 12.46
C LYS A 407 11.72 17.96 11.75
N ASP A 408 12.73 17.96 10.88
CA ASP A 408 13.17 16.79 10.13
C ASP A 408 13.71 15.70 11.08
N LEU A 409 14.46 16.11 12.11
CA LEU A 409 14.94 15.24 13.19
C LEU A 409 13.79 14.66 14.00
N ALA A 410 12.86 15.49 14.47
CA ALA A 410 11.66 15.03 15.18
C ALA A 410 10.82 14.06 14.32
N GLN A 411 10.78 14.26 13.00
CA GLN A 411 10.12 13.34 12.09
C GLN A 411 10.87 12.01 12.01
N SER A 412 12.20 12.01 11.99
CA SER A 412 13.04 10.80 11.99
C SER A 412 12.96 9.98 13.28
N HIS A 413 12.73 10.63 14.43
CA HIS A 413 12.74 9.96 15.75
C HIS A 413 11.41 9.29 16.16
N ASN A 414 10.28 9.56 15.48
CA ASN A 414 8.97 8.99 15.84
C ASN A 414 8.77 7.51 15.41
N GLU A 415 9.84 6.71 15.46
CA GLU A 415 9.84 5.28 15.15
C GLU A 415 9.69 4.41 16.37
#